data_AF-A0A9D8RZH0-F1
#
_entry.id   AF-A0A9D8RZH0-F1
#
_cell.length_a   1.000
_cell.length_b   1.000
_cell.length_c   1.000
_cell.angle_alpha   90.00
_cell.angle_beta   90.00
_cell.angle_gamma   90.00
#
_symmetry.space_group_name_H-M   'P 1'
#
loop_
_entity.id
_entity.type
_entity.pdbx_description
1 polymer ?
#
loop_
_entity_poly.entity_id
_entity_poly.type
_entity_poly.pdbx_seq_one_letter_code
_entity_poly.pdbx_strand_id
1 'polypeptide(L)'
;MEVLAEFHVRYESIHPFQDGNVRTGRIILFRECLQNRISPVMIEDAKRSVYFEGLRAYREKADISILEKLFADEQEEYCQRAGYFM
;
A
#
# COMPACT_ATOMS: atom_id res chain seq x y z
N MET A 1 3.54 9.43 -4.25
CA MET A 1 3.11 8.17 -3.62
C MET A 1 3.86 7.98 -2.30
N GLU A 2 5.16 8.28 -2.29
CA GLU A 2 6.06 8.42 -1.13
C GLU A 2 5.39 8.68 0.22
N VAL A 3 4.72 9.84 0.39
CA VAL A 3 4.09 10.24 1.67
C VAL A 3 3.12 9.18 2.23
N LEU A 4 2.25 8.64 1.38
CA LEU A 4 1.28 7.62 1.80
C LEU A 4 1.95 6.26 1.99
N ALA A 5 3.02 5.96 1.24
CA ALA A 5 3.82 4.75 1.45
C ALA A 5 4.53 4.79 2.81
N GLU A 6 5.21 5.88 3.13
CA GLU A 6 5.82 6.07 4.44
C GLU A 6 4.80 6.05 5.58
N PHE A 7 3.66 6.72 5.41
CA PHE A 7 2.56 6.66 6.37
C PHE A 7 2.15 5.21 6.62
N HIS A 8 1.93 4.43 5.56
CA HIS A 8 1.51 3.04 5.65
C HIS A 8 2.53 2.17 6.40
N VAL A 9 3.82 2.28 6.09
CA VAL A 9 4.85 1.52 6.83
C VAL A 9 4.94 1.93 8.31
N ARG A 10 4.81 3.22 8.60
CA ARG A 10 4.80 3.73 9.97
C ARG A 10 3.59 3.22 10.74
N TYR A 11 2.41 3.21 10.12
CA TYR A 11 1.21 2.62 10.70
C TYR A 11 1.39 1.13 11.02
N GLU A 12 1.88 0.34 10.05
CA GLU A 12 2.14 -1.10 10.25
C GLU A 12 3.15 -1.37 11.38
N SER A 13 4.08 -0.44 11.59
CA SER A 13 5.10 -0.52 12.64
C SER A 13 4.56 -0.22 14.04
N ILE A 14 3.51 0.61 14.17
CA ILE A 14 2.85 0.89 15.46
C ILE A 14 2.11 -0.36 15.95
N HIS A 15 1.52 -1.13 15.02
CA HIS A 15 0.79 -2.37 15.31
C HIS A 15 -0.25 -2.22 16.46
N PRO A 16 -1.19 -1.26 16.36
CA PRO A 16 -2.01 -0.83 17.51
C PRO A 16 -3.08 -1.83 17.98
N PHE A 17 -3.41 -2.84 17.18
CA PHE A 17 -4.47 -3.82 17.48
C PHE A 17 -3.89 -5.21 17.77
N GLN A 18 -4.67 -6.06 18.44
CA GLN A 18 -4.28 -7.46 18.69
C GLN A 18 -4.26 -8.31 17.40
N ASP A 19 -5.18 -8.04 16.47
CA ASP A 19 -5.22 -8.63 15.13
C ASP A 19 -5.81 -7.58 14.17
N GLY A 20 -5.60 -7.76 12.87
CA GLY A 20 -6.21 -6.95 11.83
C GLY A 20 -5.37 -5.77 11.39
N ASN A 21 -4.19 -5.53 11.98
CA ASN A 21 -3.32 -4.40 11.65
C ASN A 21 -3.09 -4.26 10.14
N VAL A 22 -2.67 -5.33 9.47
CA VAL A 22 -2.41 -5.34 8.01
C VAL A 22 -3.66 -5.07 7.18
N ARG A 23 -4.84 -5.52 7.64
CA ARG A 23 -6.11 -5.28 6.95
C ARG A 23 -6.51 -3.81 7.11
N THR A 24 -6.43 -3.28 8.32
CA THR A 24 -6.76 -1.89 8.62
C THR A 24 -5.79 -0.93 7.93
N GLY A 25 -4.49 -1.21 7.92
CA GLY A 25 -3.49 -0.38 7.24
C GLY A 25 -3.77 -0.23 5.75
N ARG A 26 -4.05 -1.35 5.07
CA ARG A 26 -4.44 -1.33 3.64
C ARG A 26 -5.73 -0.56 3.39
N ILE A 27 -6.74 -0.68 4.26
CA ILE A 27 -7.99 0.10 4.13
C ILE A 27 -7.74 1.59 4.35
N ILE A 28 -6.88 1.97 5.30
CA ILE A 28 -6.52 3.38 5.50
C ILE A 28 -5.80 3.90 4.25
N LEU A 29 -4.80 3.19 3.72
CA LEU A 29 -4.11 3.55 2.48
C LEU A 29 -5.10 3.74 1.32
N PHE A 30 -6.01 2.79 1.13
CA PHE A 30 -7.05 2.87 0.10
C PHE A 30 -7.95 4.11 0.28
N ARG A 31 -8.42 4.37 1.50
CA ARG A 31 -9.24 5.54 1.84
C ARG A 31 -8.50 6.85 1.56
N GLU A 32 -7.25 6.95 1.99
CA GLU A 32 -6.45 8.17 1.81
C GLU A 32 -6.15 8.44 0.35
N CYS A 33 -5.95 7.41 -0.48
CA CYS A 33 -5.89 7.59 -1.93
C CYS A 33 -7.18 8.25 -2.46
N LEU A 34 -8.35 7.70 -2.13
CA LEU A 34 -9.64 8.24 -2.58
C LEU A 34 -9.88 9.69 -2.11
N GLN A 35 -9.63 9.98 -0.83
CA GLN A 35 -9.79 11.31 -0.26
C GLN A 35 -8.92 12.36 -0.97
N ASN A 36 -7.75 11.95 -1.46
CA ASN A 36 -6.81 12.82 -2.14
C ASN A 36 -6.90 12.75 -3.67
N ARG A 37 -7.95 12.13 -4.24
CA ARG A 37 -8.15 11.95 -5.69
C ARG A 37 -6.98 11.22 -6.38
N ILE A 38 -6.35 10.32 -5.64
CA ILE A 38 -5.29 9.43 -6.13
C ILE A 38 -5.92 8.06 -6.42
N SER A 39 -5.45 7.38 -7.47
CA SER A 39 -5.89 6.00 -7.74
C SER A 39 -5.64 5.12 -6.50
N PRO A 40 -6.62 4.33 -6.05
CA PRO A 40 -6.44 3.42 -4.93
C PRO A 40 -5.36 2.35 -5.17
N VAL A 41 -4.74 1.94 -4.08
CA VAL A 41 -3.82 0.80 -4.04
C VAL A 41 -4.58 -0.42 -3.53
N MET A 42 -4.60 -1.51 -4.30
CA MET A 42 -5.23 -2.78 -3.89
C MET A 42 -4.24 -3.93 -4.04
N ILE A 43 -3.52 -4.26 -2.96
CA ILE A 43 -2.49 -5.30 -2.98
C ILE A 43 -3.13 -6.69 -3.02
N GLU A 44 -2.99 -7.37 -4.16
CA GLU A 44 -3.47 -8.73 -4.34
C GLU A 44 -2.59 -9.78 -3.65
N ASP A 45 -3.15 -10.96 -3.37
CA ASP A 45 -2.42 -12.04 -2.67
C ASP A 45 -1.20 -12.51 -3.47
N ALA A 46 -1.27 -12.46 -4.81
CA ALA A 46 -0.14 -12.77 -5.69
C ALA A 46 1.08 -11.86 -5.47
N LYS A 47 0.88 -10.62 -5.01
CA LYS A 47 1.96 -9.64 -4.74
C LYS A 47 2.31 -9.53 -3.25
N ARG A 48 1.78 -10.44 -2.43
CA ARG A 48 2.01 -10.48 -0.97
C ARG A 48 3.50 -10.55 -0.62
N SER A 49 4.29 -11.33 -1.35
CA SER A 49 5.74 -11.46 -1.11
C SER A 49 6.47 -10.12 -1.30
N VAL A 50 6.21 -9.42 -2.41
CA VAL A 50 6.78 -8.11 -2.73
C VAL A 50 6.40 -7.06 -1.69
N TYR A 51 5.14 -7.09 -1.23
CA TYR A 51 4.70 -6.20 -0.16
C TYR A 51 5.49 -6.39 1.14
N PHE A 52 5.66 -7.64 1.59
CA PHE A 52 6.45 -7.92 2.80
C PHE A 52 7.94 -7.62 2.63
N GLU A 53 8.49 -7.84 1.43
CA GLU A 53 9.85 -7.43 1.09
C GLU A 53 10.02 -5.91 1.21
N GLY A 54 9.08 -5.13 0.69
CA GLY A 54 9.12 -3.67 0.80
C GLY A 54 9.01 -3.17 2.23
N LEU A 55 8.13 -3.75 3.06
CA LEU A 55 8.07 -3.45 4.49
C LEU A 55 9.39 -3.77 5.21
N ARG A 56 10.06 -4.86 4.83
CA ARG A 56 11.35 -5.25 5.37
C ARG A 56 12.47 -4.30 4.94
N ALA A 57 12.53 -3.95 3.66
CA ALA A 57 13.53 -3.03 3.12
C ALA A 57 13.46 -1.65 3.81
N TYR A 58 12.25 -1.13 4.04
CA TYR A 58 12.07 0.10 4.78
C TYR A 58 12.55 -0.02 6.23
N ARG A 59 12.23 -1.12 6.92
CA ARG A 59 12.66 -1.34 8.31
C ARG A 59 14.18 -1.44 8.46
N GLU A 60 14.85 -2.10 7.51
CA GLU A 60 16.29 -2.36 7.59
C GLU A 60 17.13 -1.18 7.08
N LYS A 61 16.64 -0.47 6.06
CA LYS A 61 17.46 0.48 5.28
C LYS A 61 16.78 1.83 5.03
N ALA A 62 15.58 2.07 5.56
CA ALA A 62 14.73 3.20 5.22
C ALA A 62 14.45 3.31 3.70
N ASP A 63 14.54 2.19 2.98
CA ASP A 63 14.30 2.13 1.55
C ASP A 63 12.81 1.91 1.27
N ILE A 64 12.15 2.95 0.76
CA ILE A 64 10.72 2.93 0.42
C ILE A 64 10.45 2.50 -1.04
N SER A 65 11.50 2.41 -1.87
CA SER A 65 11.37 2.30 -3.33
C SER A 65 10.58 1.07 -3.79
N ILE A 66 10.73 -0.06 -3.10
CA ILE A 66 9.99 -1.30 -3.41
C ILE A 66 8.48 -1.10 -3.24
N LEU A 67 8.06 -0.43 -2.15
CA LEU A 67 6.65 -0.16 -1.90
C LEU A 67 6.09 0.88 -2.84
N GLU A 68 6.86 1.93 -3.15
CA GLU A 68 6.43 2.93 -4.14
C GLU A 68 6.18 2.31 -5.51
N LYS A 69 7.11 1.45 -5.96
CA LYS A 69 6.95 0.72 -7.22
C LYS A 69 5.72 -0.18 -7.19
N LEU A 70 5.59 -1.00 -6.15
CA LEU A 70 4.41 -1.87 -5.99
C LEU A 70 3.12 -1.06 -6.02
N PHE A 71 3.06 0.08 -5.32
CA PHE A 71 1.86 0.90 -5.25
C PHE A 71 1.52 1.55 -6.59
N ALA A 72 2.53 1.98 -7.35
CA ALA A 72 2.32 2.48 -8.71
C ALA A 72 1.76 1.40 -9.63
N ASP A 73 2.31 0.18 -9.58
CA ASP A 73 1.83 -0.97 -10.37
C ASP A 73 0.37 -1.32 -10.00
N GLU A 74 0.02 -1.32 -8.71
CA GLU A 74 -1.37 -1.55 -8.25
C GLU A 74 -2.34 -0.44 -8.68
N GLN A 75 -1.87 0.81 -8.73
CA GLN A 75 -2.69 1.94 -9.18
C GLN A 75 -3.04 1.85 -10.66
N GLU A 76 -2.08 1.43 -11.49
CA GLU A 76 -2.30 1.17 -12.90
C GLU A 76 -3.31 0.03 -13.09
N GLU A 77 -3.12 -1.07 -12.38
CA GLU A 77 -4.02 -2.23 -12.42
C GLU A 77 -5.43 -1.85 -11.96
N TYR A 78 -5.55 -1.07 -10.89
CA TYR A 78 -6.84 -0.56 -10.41
C TYR A 78 -7.53 0.29 -11.48
N CYS A 79 -6.82 1.22 -12.13
CA CYS A 79 -7.37 2.05 -13.20
C CYS A 79 -7.85 1.21 -14.39
N GLN A 80 -7.09 0.19 -14.80
CA GLN A 80 -7.48 -0.71 -15.90
C GLN A 80 -8.76 -1.47 -15.55
N ARG A 81 -8.85 -2.02 -14.34
CA ARG A 81 -10.03 -2.76 -13.85
C ARG A 81 -11.24 -1.86 -13.67
N ALA A 82 -11.06 -0.65 -13.15
CA ALA A 82 -12.14 0.32 -13.02
C ALA A 82 -12.63 0.79 -14.40
N GLY A 83 -11.72 0.92 -15.37
CA GLY A 83 -12.03 1.25 -16.76
C GLY A 83 -12.96 0.26 -17.45
N TYR A 84 -12.98 -1.01 -17.02
CA TYR A 84 -13.96 -1.98 -17.52
C TYR A 84 -15.42 -1.60 -17.18
N PHE A 85 -15.64 -0.87 -16.10
CA PHE A 85 -16.97 -0.51 -15.60
C PHE A 85 -17.42 0.91 -15.98
N MET A 86 -16.56 1.68 -16.66
CA MET A 86 -16.85 3.04 -17.14
C MET A 86 -17.21 3.02 -18.62
#